data_AF-A0A835YMR6-F1
#
_entry.id   AF-A0A835YMR6-F1
#
_cell.length_a   1.000
_cell.length_b   1.000
_cell.length_c   1.000
_cell.angle_alpha   90.00
_cell.angle_beta   90.00
_cell.angle_gamma   90.00
#
_symmetry.space_group_name_H-M   'P 1'
#
loop_
_entity.id
_entity.type
_entity.pdbx_description
1 polymer ?
#
loop_
_entity_poly.entity_id
_entity_poly.type
_entity_poly.pdbx_seq_one_letter_code
_entity_poly.pdbx_strand_id
1 'polypeptide(L)'
;MAKAFATEGPYVLGVVPGAGKTLACILLCLHEVARRFSTVVVASPRRCQVSQTKRRFDAVLDSDGRSYTSMLFDTDGSTDSDVLSAFEEDGAADSMHFIHTTYKSAAKVAEALKERAEKLLVIYDEAHHYNHSQLGELTSLTKDILLVSGTWRGIPTSMMSSDEDRQYIMTITEAIDAGIIVPQRFILPHNVDVDTAGIETRAEFIVTATMRLGYGPRRHLLYSPTIADATEIVRLLKEEFAQQSMHMEARIITGTTPAAERDATIKWMSEGDRNHVRVISSVHVFDDGIDIPAVDCVFINSVGDHNLYMQRAFRSVRLYPGKEVATVMVWNTPEAMIDLCQDHPGWEQTIHFMAPSLKNVDRSAEKAAMQKAISVIRRRIVGYSEWRWEKMFAMWKLAREQGDIIRTTRITVDGEEYAVGIWQSNQRTLIKNSMLSDERVATLKEAGFKTVCRPRQPWDVNFNAWRLACTEGAVGQRTTYTMGGEEFAVGLWIKHQRKADAAGTLSAQRSAMLKTVPQSSMLDAEWNASFKAWCMARDRGGMSKRTSVEMEGKQCEVGAWQANLRKRKDLLPNERVNKLNQAGFRWEGKYGGHE
;
A
#
# COMPACT_ATOMS: atom_id res chain seq x y z
N MET A 1 13.01 22.10 -7.19
CA MET A 1 13.51 22.63 -5.89
C MET A 1 14.35 23.89 -6.00
N ALA A 2 15.60 23.86 -6.50
CA ALA A 2 16.46 25.06 -6.51
C ALA A 2 15.81 26.28 -7.20
N LYS A 3 15.07 26.07 -8.29
CA LYS A 3 14.29 27.14 -8.96
C LYS A 3 13.24 27.79 -8.05
N ALA A 4 12.54 27.00 -7.23
CA ALA A 4 11.53 27.51 -6.30
C ALA A 4 12.16 28.25 -5.10
N PHE A 5 13.35 27.82 -4.67
CA PHE A 5 14.14 28.45 -3.59
C PHE A 5 14.54 29.91 -3.87
N ALA A 6 14.45 30.35 -5.13
CA ALA A 6 14.68 31.74 -5.52
C ALA A 6 13.57 32.70 -5.07
N THR A 7 12.39 32.20 -4.68
CA THR A 7 11.23 33.01 -4.28
C THR A 7 10.81 32.69 -2.84
N GLU A 8 10.38 33.68 -2.05
CA GLU A 8 9.99 33.46 -0.65
C GLU A 8 8.94 32.36 -0.46
N GLY A 9 9.14 31.50 0.54
CA GLY A 9 8.04 30.69 1.06
C GLY A 9 8.44 29.45 1.83
N PRO A 10 7.43 28.70 2.32
CA PRO A 10 7.68 27.37 2.83
C PRO A 10 7.93 26.43 1.67
N TYR A 11 8.87 25.52 1.88
CA TYR A 11 9.33 24.53 0.94
C TYR A 11 9.27 23.16 1.58
N VAL A 12 8.97 22.13 0.80
CA VAL A 12 8.92 20.75 1.30
C VAL A 12 9.96 19.91 0.58
N LEU A 13 10.82 19.26 1.34
CA LEU A 13 11.77 18.26 0.88
C LEU A 13 11.39 16.91 1.50
N GLY A 14 10.51 16.19 0.81
CA GLY A 14 10.11 14.83 1.12
C GLY A 14 11.10 13.84 0.52
N VAL A 15 12.01 13.28 1.30
CA VAL A 15 13.01 12.31 0.80
C VAL A 15 12.98 11.07 1.66
N VAL A 16 12.74 9.92 1.02
CA VAL A 16 12.58 8.64 1.68
C VAL A 16 13.76 8.34 2.64
N PRO A 17 13.52 7.74 3.81
CA PRO A 17 14.59 7.49 4.77
C PRO A 17 15.72 6.65 4.13
N GLY A 18 16.96 7.06 4.33
CA GLY A 18 18.13 6.38 3.72
C GLY A 18 18.54 6.91 2.34
N ALA A 19 17.72 7.71 1.65
CA ALA A 19 18.07 8.31 0.35
C ALA A 19 18.85 9.63 0.44
N GLY A 20 19.46 9.93 1.59
CA GLY A 20 20.35 11.08 1.72
C GLY A 20 19.66 12.44 1.92
N LYS A 21 18.51 12.50 2.61
CA LYS A 21 17.79 13.76 2.90
C LYS A 21 18.67 14.89 3.45
N THR A 22 19.57 14.56 4.40
CA THR A 22 20.50 15.53 4.99
C THR A 22 21.47 16.06 3.95
N LEU A 23 21.99 15.21 3.06
CA LEU A 23 22.89 15.62 1.99
C LEU A 23 22.17 16.52 0.98
N ALA A 24 20.96 16.16 0.56
CA ALA A 24 20.15 17.00 -0.33
C ALA A 24 19.87 18.39 0.28
N CYS A 25 19.59 18.44 1.60
CA CYS A 25 19.42 19.67 2.35
C CYS A 25 20.71 20.53 2.37
N ILE A 26 21.86 19.92 2.65
CA ILE A 26 23.16 20.62 2.64
C ILE A 26 23.45 21.19 1.24
N LEU A 27 23.31 20.37 0.19
CA LEU A 27 23.55 20.80 -1.19
C LEU A 27 22.64 21.96 -1.61
N LEU A 28 21.39 21.99 -1.11
CA LEU A 28 20.48 23.10 -1.34
C LEU A 28 20.96 24.38 -0.64
N CYS A 29 21.50 24.29 0.57
CA CYS A 29 22.10 25.42 1.29
C CYS A 29 23.38 25.94 0.62
N LEU A 30 24.12 25.07 -0.06
CA LEU A 30 25.34 25.43 -0.79
C LEU A 30 25.10 26.00 -2.18
N HIS A 31 23.91 25.76 -2.75
CA HIS A 31 23.54 26.18 -4.09
C HIS A 31 23.48 27.70 -4.22
N GLU A 32 23.71 28.25 -5.42
CA GLU A 32 23.78 29.71 -5.64
C GLU A 32 22.49 30.45 -5.25
N VAL A 33 21.34 29.80 -5.41
CA VAL A 33 20.02 30.35 -5.02
C VAL A 33 19.89 30.57 -3.51
N ALA A 34 20.68 29.87 -2.69
CA ALA A 34 20.69 30.04 -1.24
C ALA A 34 21.57 31.22 -0.78
N ARG A 35 22.29 31.90 -1.69
CA ARG A 35 23.10 33.10 -1.37
C ARG A 35 22.27 34.28 -0.84
N ARG A 36 20.94 34.24 -0.95
CA ARG A 36 20.06 35.23 -0.32
C ARG A 36 19.96 35.07 1.20
N PHE A 37 20.43 33.96 1.74
CA PHE A 37 20.46 33.67 3.17
C PHE A 37 21.88 33.89 3.72
N SER A 38 21.98 34.56 4.86
CA SER A 38 23.22 34.67 5.64
C SER A 38 23.20 33.78 6.89
N THR A 39 21.99 33.36 7.32
CA THR A 39 21.79 32.55 8.52
C THR A 39 20.86 31.39 8.21
N VAL A 40 21.28 30.18 8.58
CA VAL A 40 20.48 28.96 8.47
C VAL A 40 20.34 28.32 9.84
N VAL A 41 19.10 28.16 10.29
CA VAL A 41 18.79 27.43 11.52
C VAL A 41 18.32 26.03 11.15
N VAL A 42 18.99 25.00 11.66
CA VAL A 42 18.60 23.60 11.47
C VAL A 42 18.08 23.05 12.80
N ALA A 43 16.76 22.91 12.89
CA ALA A 43 16.08 22.41 14.06
C ALA A 43 15.73 20.92 13.88
N SER A 44 16.04 20.09 14.88
CA SER A 44 15.68 18.65 14.89
C SER A 44 14.98 18.26 16.21
N PRO A 45 14.16 17.21 16.24
CA PRO A 45 13.40 16.85 17.45
C PRO A 45 14.28 16.27 18.57
N ARG A 46 15.37 15.56 18.26
CA ARG A 46 16.20 14.88 19.28
C ARG A 46 17.65 15.38 19.29
N ARG A 47 18.26 15.47 20.47
CA ARG A 47 19.68 15.89 20.68
C ARG A 47 20.68 15.08 19.85
N CYS A 48 20.50 13.76 19.77
CA CYS A 48 21.38 12.88 19.00
C CYS A 48 21.34 13.19 17.49
N GLN A 49 20.18 13.58 16.96
CA GLN A 49 20.03 14.00 15.57
C GLN A 49 20.72 15.33 15.33
N VAL A 50 20.56 16.31 16.22
CA VAL A 50 21.23 17.62 16.09
C VAL A 50 22.75 17.44 15.99
N SER A 51 23.33 16.64 16.88
CA SER A 51 24.78 16.34 16.85
C SER A 51 25.21 15.63 15.55
N GLN A 52 24.40 14.68 15.06
CA GLN A 52 24.71 13.96 13.82
C GLN A 52 24.55 14.85 12.58
N THR A 53 23.51 15.67 12.53
CA THR A 53 23.23 16.60 11.45
C THR A 53 24.32 17.66 11.38
N LYS A 54 24.72 18.25 12.52
CA LYS A 54 25.87 19.17 12.56
C LYS A 54 27.12 18.55 11.98
N ARG A 55 27.52 17.36 12.46
CA ARG A 55 28.72 16.66 11.94
C ARG A 55 28.66 16.43 10.42
N ARG A 56 27.47 16.13 9.87
CA ARG A 56 27.27 15.96 8.43
C ARG A 56 27.36 17.28 7.66
N PHE A 57 26.82 18.36 8.22
CA PHE A 57 26.97 19.70 7.65
C PHE A 57 28.44 20.08 7.64
N ASP A 58 29.12 20.07 8.79
CA ASP A 58 30.54 20.41 8.93
C ASP A 58 31.41 19.65 7.91
N ALA A 59 31.24 18.32 7.81
CA ALA A 59 32.02 17.50 6.89
C ALA A 59 31.89 17.91 5.40
N VAL A 60 30.75 18.46 4.99
CA VAL A 60 30.53 18.94 3.61
C VAL A 60 30.95 20.40 3.47
N LEU A 61 30.65 21.24 4.47
CA LEU A 61 31.03 22.66 4.50
C LEU A 61 32.55 22.83 4.45
N ASP A 62 33.30 22.03 5.22
CA ASP A 62 34.76 22.04 5.25
C ASP A 62 35.37 21.72 3.87
N SER A 63 34.64 20.97 3.03
CA SER A 63 35.08 20.59 1.68
C SER A 63 34.69 21.58 0.58
N ASP A 64 33.83 22.55 0.88
CA ASP A 64 33.28 23.49 -0.11
C ASP A 64 34.20 24.70 -0.37
N GLY A 65 35.17 24.96 0.52
CA GLY A 65 36.21 25.98 0.34
C GLY A 65 35.77 27.42 0.66
N ARG A 66 34.50 27.62 1.06
CA ARG A 66 33.99 28.88 1.64
C ARG A 66 34.14 28.89 3.17
N SER A 67 34.10 30.09 3.76
CA SER A 67 34.11 30.26 5.22
C SER A 67 32.70 30.12 5.78
N TYR A 68 32.55 29.28 6.80
CA TYR A 68 31.28 29.00 7.48
C TYR A 68 31.46 29.01 8.99
N THR A 69 30.47 29.53 9.70
CA THR A 69 30.42 29.44 11.17
C THR A 69 29.30 28.47 11.55
N SER A 70 29.64 27.29 12.09
CA SER A 70 28.68 26.23 12.43
C SER A 70 28.64 25.99 13.94
N MET A 71 27.47 26.23 14.54
CA MET A 71 27.26 26.27 15.99
C MET A 71 26.20 25.26 16.43
N LEU A 72 26.32 24.77 17.67
CA LEU A 72 25.33 23.91 18.32
C LEU A 72 24.69 24.68 19.47
N PHE A 73 23.36 24.76 19.48
CA PHE A 73 22.58 25.41 20.52
C PHE A 73 21.63 24.42 21.18
N ASP A 74 21.76 24.22 22.49
CA ASP A 74 20.97 23.24 23.24
C ASP A 74 20.84 23.63 24.71
N THR A 75 19.59 23.78 25.15
CA THR A 75 19.26 24.25 26.51
C THR A 75 19.51 23.23 27.61
N ASP A 76 19.71 21.95 27.26
CA ASP A 76 19.91 20.87 28.23
C ASP A 76 21.42 20.51 28.38
N GLY A 77 22.35 21.33 27.86
CA GLY A 77 23.79 21.12 28.00
C GLY A 77 24.63 22.30 27.48
N SER A 78 25.33 22.96 28.40
CA SER A 78 26.46 23.89 28.22
C SER A 78 26.63 24.56 26.85
N THR A 79 25.89 25.63 26.55
CA THR A 79 26.26 26.72 25.61
C THR A 79 25.11 27.75 25.46
N ASP A 80 24.58 28.28 26.56
CA ASP A 80 23.42 29.21 26.50
C ASP A 80 23.82 30.70 26.35
N SER A 81 25.04 31.12 26.72
CA SER A 81 25.49 32.53 26.65
C SER A 81 26.62 32.77 25.64
N ASP A 82 27.64 31.91 25.65
CA ASP A 82 28.91 32.21 24.97
C ASP A 82 28.81 32.10 23.43
N VAL A 83 27.85 31.33 22.92
CA VAL A 83 27.61 31.15 21.47
C VAL A 83 26.91 32.37 20.86
N LEU A 84 26.02 33.01 21.61
CA LEU A 84 25.35 34.24 21.18
C LEU A 84 26.33 35.42 21.21
N SER A 85 27.18 35.49 22.23
CA SER A 85 28.27 36.48 22.27
C SER A 85 29.32 36.23 21.17
N ALA A 86 29.65 34.98 20.86
CA ALA A 86 30.49 34.66 19.70
C ALA A 86 29.83 35.05 18.35
N PHE A 87 28.50 34.94 18.25
CA PHE A 87 27.72 35.41 17.09
C PHE A 87 27.63 36.95 16.99
N GLU A 88 27.84 37.65 18.11
CA GLU A 88 27.99 39.11 18.16
C GLU A 88 29.41 39.57 17.84
N GLU A 89 30.43 38.80 18.24
CA GLU A 89 31.86 39.11 18.05
C GLU A 89 32.42 38.70 16.68
N ASP A 90 31.89 37.66 16.04
CA ASP A 90 32.34 37.15 14.73
C ASP A 90 31.78 38.03 13.58
N GLY A 91 32.28 39.26 13.52
CA GLY A 91 31.94 40.31 12.55
C GLY A 91 32.49 40.09 11.14
N ALA A 92 32.52 38.86 10.64
CA ALA A 92 32.76 38.62 9.21
C ALA A 92 31.43 38.80 8.47
N ALA A 93 31.16 40.02 7.99
CA ALA A 93 29.93 40.41 7.30
C ALA A 93 29.55 39.53 6.08
N ASP A 94 30.48 38.66 5.62
CA ASP A 94 30.32 37.79 4.45
C ASP A 94 30.29 36.27 4.78
N SER A 95 30.36 35.85 6.06
CA SER A 95 30.31 34.43 6.44
C SER A 95 28.87 33.93 6.59
N MET A 96 28.58 32.71 6.12
CA MET A 96 27.27 32.07 6.28
C MET A 96 27.23 31.30 7.61
N HIS A 97 26.22 31.57 8.43
CA HIS A 97 26.08 30.98 9.76
C HIS A 97 25.10 29.80 9.76
N PHE A 98 25.51 28.69 10.36
CA PHE A 98 24.67 27.51 10.61
C PHE A 98 24.44 27.34 12.10
N ILE A 99 23.18 27.35 12.53
CA ILE A 99 22.78 27.16 13.93
C ILE A 99 22.01 25.85 14.02
N HIS A 100 22.61 24.85 14.68
CA HIS A 100 21.97 23.56 14.91
C HIS A 100 21.29 23.55 16.28
N THR A 101 19.99 23.29 16.34
CA THR A 101 19.22 23.36 17.59
C THR A 101 18.23 22.20 17.74
N THR A 102 17.80 21.92 18.97
CA THR A 102 16.64 21.07 19.20
C THR A 102 15.32 21.84 19.03
N TYR A 103 14.21 21.13 18.82
CA TYR A 103 12.87 21.74 18.85
C TYR A 103 12.55 22.41 20.18
N LYS A 104 12.99 21.81 21.30
CA LYS A 104 12.79 22.34 22.65
C LYS A 104 13.52 23.67 22.87
N SER A 105 14.67 23.84 22.22
CA SER A 105 15.52 25.03 22.35
C SER A 105 15.23 26.11 21.30
N ALA A 106 14.32 25.84 20.35
CA ALA A 106 14.06 26.72 19.19
C ALA A 106 13.54 28.11 19.58
N ALA A 107 12.75 28.24 20.65
CA ALA A 107 12.23 29.53 21.12
C ALA A 107 13.35 30.49 21.56
N LYS A 108 14.38 30.00 22.27
CA LYS A 108 15.53 30.82 22.67
C LYS A 108 16.35 31.28 21.45
N VAL A 109 16.51 30.39 20.46
CA VAL A 109 17.15 30.75 19.18
C VAL A 109 16.33 31.83 18.46
N ALA A 110 15.00 31.72 18.48
CA ALA A 110 14.13 32.71 17.88
C ALA A 110 14.30 34.08 18.57
N GLU A 111 14.35 34.12 19.90
CA GLU A 111 14.59 35.34 20.66
C GLU A 111 15.91 36.02 20.26
N ALA A 112 16.98 35.25 20.13
CA ALA A 112 18.29 35.75 19.71
C ALA A 112 18.34 36.28 18.26
N LEU A 113 17.46 35.77 17.39
CA LEU A 113 17.43 36.12 15.97
C LEU A 113 16.40 37.19 15.61
N LYS A 114 15.60 37.70 16.57
CA LYS A 114 14.53 38.69 16.33
C LYS A 114 14.99 39.90 15.52
N GLU A 115 16.19 40.41 15.77
CA GLU A 115 16.75 41.58 15.09
C GLU A 115 17.58 41.23 13.83
N ARG A 116 17.74 39.94 13.49
CA ARG A 116 18.58 39.43 12.38
C ARG A 116 17.86 38.45 11.46
N ALA A 117 16.54 38.58 11.33
CA ALA A 117 15.69 37.66 10.58
C ALA A 117 15.63 37.92 9.05
N GLU A 118 16.19 39.04 8.56
CA GLU A 118 16.03 39.49 7.16
C GLU A 118 16.53 38.48 6.10
N LYS A 119 17.59 37.74 6.41
CA LYS A 119 18.20 36.73 5.51
C LYS A 119 18.27 35.36 6.17
N LEU A 120 17.18 34.99 6.84
CA LEU A 120 17.05 33.77 7.64
C LEU A 120 16.31 32.66 6.87
N LEU A 121 16.94 31.49 6.80
CA LEU A 121 16.31 30.22 6.44
C LEU A 121 16.14 29.36 7.69
N VAL A 122 14.93 28.85 7.92
CA VAL A 122 14.66 27.88 8.99
C VAL A 122 14.42 26.51 8.37
N ILE A 123 15.19 25.52 8.80
CA ILE A 123 15.08 24.12 8.37
C ILE A 123 14.54 23.30 9.52
N TYR A 124 13.39 22.68 9.32
CA TYR A 124 12.83 21.71 10.25
C TYR A 124 13.13 20.29 9.75
N ASP A 125 14.08 19.61 10.37
CA ASP A 125 14.39 18.20 10.10
C ASP A 125 13.42 17.30 10.87
N GLU A 126 12.99 16.20 10.23
CA GLU A 126 11.83 15.41 10.68
C GLU A 126 10.59 16.30 10.94
N ALA A 127 10.24 17.14 9.95
CA ALA A 127 9.15 18.10 10.03
C ALA A 127 7.77 17.48 10.36
N HIS A 128 7.60 16.17 10.25
CA HIS A 128 6.40 15.47 10.72
C HIS A 128 6.22 15.51 12.26
N HIS A 129 7.26 15.88 13.00
CA HIS A 129 7.20 16.16 14.44
C HIS A 129 6.93 17.65 14.76
N TYR A 130 6.72 18.48 13.74
CA TYR A 130 6.47 19.91 13.95
C TYR A 130 5.25 20.11 14.85
N ASN A 131 5.40 20.99 15.84
CA ASN A 131 4.29 21.46 16.64
C ASN A 131 4.43 22.98 16.85
N HIS A 132 3.33 23.70 16.68
CA HIS A 132 3.34 25.15 16.68
C HIS A 132 3.68 25.73 18.07
N SER A 133 3.32 25.05 19.15
CA SER A 133 3.59 25.53 20.51
C SER A 133 5.07 25.64 20.86
N GLN A 134 5.92 24.76 20.31
CA GLN A 134 7.37 24.82 20.55
C GLN A 134 8.11 25.62 19.48
N LEU A 135 7.62 25.61 18.24
CA LEU A 135 8.38 26.10 17.07
C LEU A 135 7.83 27.40 16.49
N GLY A 136 6.66 27.85 16.93
CA GLY A 136 5.94 28.99 16.36
C GLY A 136 6.70 30.31 16.40
N GLU A 137 7.49 30.54 17.46
CA GLU A 137 8.33 31.75 17.56
C GLU A 137 9.43 31.77 16.49
N LEU A 138 10.05 30.63 16.19
CA LEU A 138 11.06 30.55 15.15
C LEU A 138 10.42 30.62 13.75
N THR A 139 9.25 30.00 13.59
CA THR A 139 8.45 30.05 12.35
C THR A 139 7.95 31.46 12.03
N SER A 140 7.71 32.31 13.03
CA SER A 140 7.21 33.68 12.81
C SER A 140 8.29 34.67 12.36
N LEU A 141 9.57 34.32 12.49
CA LEU A 141 10.68 35.20 12.09
C LEU A 141 10.85 35.32 10.58
N THR A 142 10.52 34.26 9.82
CA THR A 142 10.75 34.20 8.37
C THR A 142 9.68 33.39 7.67
N LYS A 143 9.41 33.72 6.41
CA LYS A 143 8.59 32.88 5.52
C LYS A 143 9.41 31.76 4.86
N ASP A 144 10.73 31.89 4.86
CA ASP A 144 11.64 30.95 4.23
C ASP A 144 11.91 29.76 5.15
N ILE A 145 11.09 28.74 4.95
CA ILE A 145 11.06 27.56 5.80
C ILE A 145 11.24 26.32 4.94
N LEU A 146 12.25 25.51 5.22
CA LEU A 146 12.45 24.20 4.57
C LEU A 146 12.01 23.08 5.51
N LEU A 147 10.93 22.38 5.13
CA LEU A 147 10.39 21.23 5.84
C LEU A 147 11.02 19.96 5.27
N VAL A 148 11.89 19.29 6.02
CA VAL A 148 12.58 18.08 5.59
C VAL A 148 11.99 16.87 6.33
N SER A 149 11.52 15.86 5.61
CA SER A 149 10.97 14.65 6.25
C SER A 149 11.06 13.44 5.33
N GLY A 150 11.29 12.26 5.93
CA GLY A 150 11.10 10.98 5.23
C GLY A 150 9.65 10.52 5.18
N THR A 151 8.81 11.08 6.03
CA THR A 151 7.38 10.84 6.13
C THR A 151 6.64 12.16 5.94
N TRP A 152 6.75 12.71 4.74
CA TRP A 152 6.29 14.07 4.42
C TRP A 152 4.78 14.28 4.61
N ARG A 153 3.95 13.22 4.54
CA ARG A 153 2.51 13.32 4.82
C ARG A 153 2.18 13.60 6.28
N GLY A 154 3.10 13.34 7.21
CA GLY A 154 2.95 13.73 8.60
C GLY A 154 3.22 15.22 8.85
N ILE A 155 3.69 15.96 7.84
CA ILE A 155 3.89 17.41 7.96
C ILE A 155 2.51 18.08 7.98
N PRO A 156 2.24 19.01 8.93
CA PRO A 156 0.99 19.74 8.96
C PRO A 156 0.74 20.50 7.64
N THR A 157 -0.44 20.30 7.05
CA THR A 157 -0.83 20.94 5.78
C THR A 157 -0.79 22.46 5.84
N SER A 158 -1.01 23.05 7.03
CA SER A 158 -0.88 24.50 7.28
C SER A 158 0.53 25.05 7.07
N MET A 159 1.56 24.20 7.13
CA MET A 159 2.95 24.58 6.87
C MET A 159 3.34 24.38 5.40
N MET A 160 2.54 23.66 4.62
CA MET A 160 2.86 23.32 3.24
C MET A 160 2.35 24.41 2.28
N SER A 161 3.15 24.71 1.25
CA SER A 161 2.69 25.61 0.19
C SER A 161 1.68 24.91 -0.72
N SER A 162 0.68 25.63 -1.23
CA SER A 162 -0.19 25.14 -2.31
C SER A 162 0.51 25.08 -3.67
N ASP A 163 1.68 25.72 -3.80
CA ASP A 163 2.50 25.72 -5.00
C ASP A 163 3.33 24.42 -5.06
N GLU A 164 3.01 23.56 -6.03
CA GLU A 164 3.66 22.26 -6.21
C GLU A 164 5.16 22.40 -6.53
N ASP A 165 5.59 23.50 -7.15
CA ASP A 165 7.01 23.71 -7.50
C ASP A 165 7.91 23.86 -6.25
N ARG A 166 7.30 24.23 -5.10
CA ARG A 166 7.96 24.35 -3.80
C ARG A 166 8.02 23.02 -3.04
N GLN A 167 7.48 21.96 -3.62
CA GLN A 167 7.49 20.63 -3.03
C GLN A 167 8.32 19.69 -3.90
N TYR A 168 9.38 19.13 -3.33
CA TYR A 168 10.09 18.01 -3.92
C TYR A 168 9.87 16.77 -3.07
N ILE A 169 9.17 15.79 -3.63
CA ILE A 169 8.86 14.52 -2.98
C ILE A 169 9.48 13.41 -3.82
N MET A 170 10.56 12.82 -3.32
CA MET A 170 11.14 11.61 -3.90
C MET A 170 10.32 10.41 -3.46
N THR A 171 9.82 9.66 -4.42
CA THR A 171 9.18 8.36 -4.19
C THR A 171 10.24 7.28 -3.97
N ILE A 172 9.81 6.18 -3.37
CA ILE A 172 10.70 5.03 -3.14
C ILE A 172 11.09 4.37 -4.45
N THR A 173 10.14 4.26 -5.37
CA THR A 173 10.39 3.71 -6.71
C THR A 173 11.49 4.50 -7.41
N GLU A 174 11.43 5.83 -7.39
CA GLU A 174 12.51 6.68 -7.93
C GLU A 174 13.84 6.44 -7.20
N ALA A 175 13.83 6.29 -5.87
CA ALA A 175 15.05 6.03 -5.11
C ALA A 175 15.67 4.64 -5.42
N ILE A 176 14.83 3.62 -5.69
CA ILE A 176 15.27 2.29 -6.11
C ILE A 176 15.80 2.33 -7.55
N ASP A 177 15.06 2.95 -8.46
CA ASP A 177 15.40 3.04 -9.89
C ASP A 177 16.69 3.85 -10.09
N ALA A 178 16.93 4.87 -9.26
CA ALA A 178 18.16 5.64 -9.22
C ALA A 178 19.32 4.90 -8.52
N GLY A 179 19.09 3.71 -7.96
CA GLY A 179 20.10 2.92 -7.26
C GLY A 179 20.59 3.54 -5.94
N ILE A 180 19.80 4.42 -5.32
CA ILE A 180 20.14 5.10 -4.06
C ILE A 180 19.86 4.19 -2.86
N ILE A 181 18.84 3.34 -2.96
CA ILE A 181 18.47 2.33 -1.97
C ILE A 181 18.22 0.99 -2.68
N VAL A 182 18.33 -0.12 -1.93
CA VAL A 182 17.95 -1.44 -2.44
C VAL A 182 16.42 -1.60 -2.40
N PRO A 183 15.82 -2.38 -3.31
CA PRO A 183 14.42 -2.76 -3.20
C PRO A 183 14.16 -3.53 -1.91
N GLN A 184 12.91 -3.51 -1.47
CA GLN A 184 12.48 -4.16 -0.24
C GLN A 184 11.32 -5.13 -0.47
N ARG A 185 11.30 -6.19 0.33
CA ARG A 185 10.21 -7.18 0.38
C ARG A 185 9.64 -7.25 1.78
N PHE A 186 8.31 -7.34 1.87
CA PHE A 186 7.61 -7.50 3.13
C PHE A 186 7.21 -8.95 3.33
N ILE A 187 7.47 -9.50 4.52
CA ILE A 187 7.06 -10.84 4.90
C ILE A 187 6.08 -10.74 6.07
N LEU A 188 4.87 -11.25 5.89
CA LEU A 188 3.84 -11.33 6.93
C LEU A 188 3.55 -12.79 7.30
N PRO A 189 3.13 -13.07 8.54
CA PRO A 189 2.73 -14.41 8.95
C PRO A 189 1.48 -14.87 8.20
N HIS A 190 1.50 -16.12 7.74
CA HIS A 190 0.37 -16.81 7.12
C HIS A 190 -0.31 -17.75 8.12
N ASN A 191 -1.65 -17.75 8.13
CA ASN A 191 -2.47 -18.70 8.88
C ASN A 191 -2.16 -18.75 10.39
N VAL A 192 -1.82 -17.59 10.96
CA VAL A 192 -1.60 -17.42 12.39
C VAL A 192 -2.38 -16.21 12.86
N ASP A 193 -3.00 -16.36 14.02
CA ASP A 193 -3.60 -15.26 14.75
C ASP A 193 -2.47 -14.46 15.43
N VAL A 194 -2.14 -13.31 14.85
CA VAL A 194 -1.02 -12.47 15.27
C VAL A 194 -1.22 -11.84 16.65
N ASP A 195 -2.47 -11.75 17.11
CA ASP A 195 -2.82 -11.12 18.38
C ASP A 195 -2.66 -12.09 19.56
N THR A 196 -2.91 -13.38 19.32
CA THR A 196 -2.87 -14.42 20.37
C THR A 196 -1.62 -15.29 20.34
N ALA A 197 -0.90 -15.32 19.23
CA ALA A 197 0.30 -16.14 19.09
C ALA A 197 1.47 -15.67 19.98
N GLY A 198 2.12 -16.65 20.61
CA GLY A 198 3.22 -16.46 21.54
C GLY A 198 4.53 -15.97 20.90
N ILE A 199 5.52 -15.74 21.75
CA ILE A 199 6.87 -15.34 21.33
C ILE A 199 7.62 -16.46 20.60
N GLU A 200 7.27 -17.71 20.89
CA GLU A 200 7.76 -18.93 20.25
C GLU A 200 7.38 -18.94 18.76
N THR A 201 6.11 -18.71 18.44
CA THR A 201 5.63 -18.63 17.05
C THR A 201 6.30 -17.49 16.28
N ARG A 202 6.60 -16.37 16.96
CA ARG A 202 7.36 -15.26 16.36
C ARG A 202 8.80 -15.64 16.05
N ALA A 203 9.47 -16.35 16.95
CA ALA A 203 10.82 -16.85 16.72
C ALA A 203 10.86 -17.85 15.56
N GLU A 204 9.91 -18.80 15.53
CA GLU A 204 9.75 -19.74 14.40
C GLU A 204 9.58 -18.98 13.08
N PHE A 205 8.72 -17.96 13.05
CA PHE A 205 8.50 -17.15 11.86
C PHE A 205 9.76 -16.45 11.34
N ILE A 206 10.55 -15.84 12.24
CA ILE A 206 11.82 -15.19 11.88
C ILE A 206 12.79 -16.21 11.28
N VAL A 207 12.92 -17.39 11.90
CA VAL A 207 13.81 -18.47 11.44
C VAL A 207 13.34 -19.01 10.10
N THR A 208 12.05 -19.29 9.96
CA THR A 208 11.43 -19.78 8.73
C THR A 208 11.64 -18.80 7.57
N ALA A 209 11.39 -17.51 7.80
CA ALA A 209 11.63 -16.49 6.80
C ALA A 209 13.13 -16.36 6.46
N THR A 210 14.01 -16.44 7.45
CA THR A 210 15.47 -16.44 7.22
C THR A 210 15.92 -17.62 6.35
N MET A 211 15.41 -18.82 6.62
CA MET A 211 15.81 -20.06 5.94
C MET A 211 15.23 -20.20 4.53
N ARG A 212 13.96 -19.81 4.35
CA ARG A 212 13.23 -20.03 3.09
C ARG A 212 13.58 -19.02 2.00
N LEU A 213 14.27 -17.93 2.34
CA LEU A 213 14.53 -16.81 1.43
C LEU A 213 15.82 -16.92 0.59
N GLY A 214 16.35 -18.13 0.33
CA GLY A 214 17.53 -18.34 -0.54
C GLY A 214 18.84 -18.00 0.18
N TYR A 215 19.74 -17.21 -0.43
CA TYR A 215 20.77 -16.44 0.31
C TYR A 215 20.03 -15.43 1.22
N GLY A 216 19.37 -15.94 2.24
CA GLY A 216 18.47 -15.22 3.11
C GLY A 216 19.19 -14.12 3.88
N PRO A 217 18.43 -13.20 4.48
CA PRO A 217 19.04 -12.15 5.27
C PRO A 217 19.87 -12.74 6.41
N ARG A 218 21.07 -12.20 6.61
CA ARG A 218 21.99 -12.67 7.65
C ARG A 218 22.16 -11.67 8.77
N ARG A 219 21.70 -10.44 8.59
CA ARG A 219 21.95 -9.31 9.50
C ARG A 219 20.62 -8.69 9.88
N HIS A 220 20.06 -9.21 10.98
CA HIS A 220 18.73 -8.90 11.47
C HIS A 220 18.76 -7.81 12.55
N LEU A 221 17.86 -6.84 12.42
CA LEU A 221 17.53 -5.86 13.45
C LEU A 221 16.09 -6.07 13.92
N LEU A 222 15.91 -6.45 15.18
CA LEU A 222 14.63 -6.77 15.78
C LEU A 222 14.20 -5.63 16.68
N TYR A 223 12.96 -5.16 16.51
CA TYR A 223 12.35 -4.18 17.39
C TYR A 223 11.49 -4.88 18.43
N SER A 224 12.05 -5.06 19.62
CA SER A 224 11.41 -5.75 20.75
C SER A 224 10.71 -4.73 21.65
N PRO A 225 9.46 -4.99 22.12
CA PRO A 225 8.72 -4.06 22.96
C PRO A 225 9.35 -3.85 24.35
N THR A 226 9.83 -4.94 24.95
CA THR A 226 10.41 -4.92 26.30
C THR A 226 11.76 -5.63 26.33
N ILE A 227 12.53 -5.39 27.41
CA ILE A 227 13.80 -6.08 27.66
C ILE A 227 13.57 -7.58 27.87
N ALA A 228 12.45 -7.95 28.49
CA ALA A 228 12.05 -9.35 28.67
C ALA A 228 11.80 -10.03 27.32
N ASP A 229 11.01 -9.40 26.44
CA ASP A 229 10.76 -9.91 25.08
C ASP A 229 12.06 -10.01 24.29
N ALA A 230 12.93 -8.99 24.38
CA ALA A 230 14.21 -8.97 23.68
C ALA A 230 15.13 -10.11 24.11
N THR A 231 15.11 -10.45 25.40
CA THR A 231 15.91 -11.54 25.98
C THR A 231 15.34 -12.89 25.53
N GLU A 232 14.03 -13.05 25.64
CA GLU A 232 13.37 -14.32 25.36
C GLU A 232 13.36 -14.65 23.87
N ILE A 233 13.07 -13.68 22.99
CA ILE A 233 13.15 -13.89 21.53
C ILE A 233 14.58 -14.29 21.12
N VAL A 234 15.61 -13.69 21.71
CA VAL A 234 17.01 -14.02 21.39
C VAL A 234 17.36 -15.44 21.86
N ARG A 235 16.87 -15.86 23.03
CA ARG A 235 17.05 -17.23 23.54
C ARG A 235 16.43 -18.25 22.57
N LEU A 236 15.17 -18.04 22.21
CA LEU A 236 14.42 -18.91 21.29
C LEU A 236 15.06 -18.96 19.89
N LEU A 237 15.47 -17.81 19.34
CA LEU A 237 16.15 -17.77 18.05
C LEU A 237 17.46 -18.58 18.05
N LYS A 238 18.25 -18.52 19.13
CA LYS A 238 19.47 -19.34 19.25
C LYS A 238 19.13 -20.84 19.20
N GLU A 239 18.09 -21.26 19.91
CA GLU A 239 17.65 -22.66 19.93
C GLU A 239 17.15 -23.11 18.56
N GLU A 240 16.28 -22.33 17.93
CA GLU A 240 15.70 -22.64 16.63
C GLU A 240 16.75 -22.63 15.51
N PHE A 241 17.66 -21.67 15.47
CA PHE A 241 18.75 -21.67 14.48
C PHE A 241 19.72 -22.84 14.70
N ALA A 242 20.02 -23.20 15.95
CA ALA A 242 20.85 -24.37 16.25
C ALA A 242 20.19 -25.67 15.78
N GLN A 243 18.87 -25.82 15.94
CA GLN A 243 18.12 -26.97 15.39
C GLN A 243 18.25 -27.07 13.86
N GLN A 244 18.46 -25.95 13.17
CA GLN A 244 18.68 -25.90 11.72
C GLN A 244 20.18 -25.96 11.32
N SER A 245 21.08 -26.30 12.26
CA SER A 245 22.54 -26.33 12.03
C SER A 245 23.11 -25.00 11.53
N MET A 246 22.52 -23.86 11.92
CA MET A 246 23.03 -22.53 11.61
C MET A 246 23.61 -21.85 12.83
N HIS A 247 24.78 -21.27 12.68
CA HIS A 247 25.39 -20.45 13.72
C HIS A 247 24.75 -19.07 13.76
N MET A 248 24.29 -18.69 14.95
CA MET A 248 23.68 -17.40 15.22
C MET A 248 24.37 -16.71 16.40
N GLU A 249 24.68 -15.44 16.22
CA GLU A 249 25.18 -14.54 17.26
C GLU A 249 24.16 -13.41 17.47
N ALA A 250 23.99 -12.99 18.73
CA ALA A 250 23.02 -11.96 19.08
C ALA A 250 23.56 -10.96 20.10
N ARG A 251 23.15 -9.70 19.98
CA ARG A 251 23.33 -8.66 20.99
C ARG A 251 22.00 -7.98 21.30
N ILE A 252 21.80 -7.57 22.55
CA ILE A 252 20.62 -6.83 23.00
C ILE A 252 21.05 -5.40 23.33
N ILE A 253 20.32 -4.42 22.81
CA ILE A 253 20.60 -2.99 23.02
C ILE A 253 19.39 -2.31 23.63
N THR A 254 19.60 -1.60 24.73
CA THR A 254 18.57 -0.90 25.51
C THR A 254 18.99 0.54 25.79
N GLY A 255 18.07 1.36 26.32
CA GLY A 255 18.37 2.75 26.68
C GLY A 255 19.51 2.92 27.69
N THR A 256 19.86 1.87 28.44
CA THR A 256 20.96 1.87 29.40
C THR A 256 22.29 1.35 28.82
N THR A 257 22.30 0.84 27.58
CA THR A 257 23.54 0.40 26.93
C THR A 257 24.47 1.60 26.67
N PRO A 258 25.73 1.58 27.17
CA PRO A 258 26.69 2.66 26.96
C PRO A 258 26.97 2.99 25.49
N ALA A 259 27.28 4.25 25.18
CA ALA A 259 27.53 4.70 23.80
C ALA A 259 28.63 3.89 23.09
N ALA A 260 29.75 3.63 23.75
CA ALA A 260 30.84 2.84 23.20
C ALA A 260 30.43 1.40 22.85
N GLU A 261 29.57 0.78 23.66
CA GLU A 261 29.04 -0.57 23.40
C GLU A 261 28.04 -0.56 22.24
N ARG A 262 27.23 0.49 22.11
CA ARG A 262 26.34 0.69 20.94
C ARG A 262 27.17 0.80 19.66
N ASP A 263 28.22 1.61 19.66
CA ASP A 263 29.11 1.80 18.51
C ASP A 263 29.84 0.50 18.13
N ALA A 264 30.34 -0.22 19.14
CA ALA A 264 30.95 -1.54 18.94
C ALA A 264 29.96 -2.57 18.37
N THR A 265 28.68 -2.47 18.71
CA THR A 265 27.62 -3.34 18.18
C THR A 265 27.27 -3.00 16.74
N ILE A 266 27.22 -1.71 16.37
CA ILE A 266 27.05 -1.27 14.98
C ILE A 266 28.21 -1.75 14.10
N LYS A 267 29.44 -1.63 14.62
CA LYS A 267 30.65 -2.13 13.95
C LYS A 267 30.61 -3.65 13.80
N TRP A 268 30.30 -4.37 14.87
CA TRP A 268 30.12 -5.83 14.85
C TRP A 268 29.06 -6.25 13.82
N MET A 269 27.96 -5.53 13.66
CA MET A 269 26.95 -5.86 12.64
C MET A 269 27.50 -5.78 11.21
N SER A 270 28.51 -4.94 10.99
CA SER A 270 29.16 -4.73 9.69
C SER A 270 30.27 -5.74 9.40
N GLU A 271 30.91 -6.26 10.45
CA GLU A 271 31.97 -7.26 10.37
C GLU A 271 31.41 -8.68 10.10
N GLY A 272 32.29 -9.65 9.87
CA GLY A 272 31.93 -11.08 9.73
C GLY A 272 31.46 -11.51 8.33
N ASP A 273 31.52 -12.82 8.08
CA ASP A 273 31.07 -13.43 6.83
C ASP A 273 29.54 -13.60 6.80
N ARG A 274 28.99 -14.01 5.64
CA ARG A 274 27.56 -14.29 5.48
C ARG A 274 27.17 -15.73 5.87
N ASN A 275 28.09 -16.48 6.48
CA ASN A 275 27.83 -17.84 6.93
C ASN A 275 27.15 -17.86 8.31
N HIS A 276 27.24 -16.75 9.05
CA HIS A 276 26.63 -16.59 10.37
C HIS A 276 25.41 -15.68 10.30
N VAL A 277 24.41 -15.96 11.12
CA VAL A 277 23.28 -15.05 11.36
C VAL A 277 23.65 -14.13 12.52
N ARG A 278 23.60 -12.81 12.29
CA ARG A 278 23.78 -11.78 13.32
C ARG A 278 22.47 -11.08 13.60
N VAL A 279 22.17 -10.93 14.88
CA VAL A 279 20.91 -10.40 15.38
C VAL A 279 21.19 -9.28 16.37
N ILE A 280 20.58 -8.13 16.15
CA ILE A 280 20.48 -7.06 17.15
C ILE A 280 19.03 -7.02 17.59
N SER A 281 18.76 -7.23 18.88
CA SER A 281 17.45 -6.98 19.47
C SER A 281 17.47 -5.64 20.19
N SER A 282 16.71 -4.66 19.69
CA SER A 282 16.68 -3.29 20.18
C SER A 282 15.37 -3.00 20.90
N VAL A 283 15.48 -2.37 22.06
CA VAL A 283 14.35 -1.83 22.83
C VAL A 283 14.44 -0.31 22.84
N HIS A 284 13.72 0.34 21.92
CA HIS A 284 13.61 1.80 21.76
C HIS A 284 14.92 2.58 21.49
N VAL A 285 16.01 1.91 21.12
CA VAL A 285 17.30 2.59 20.83
C VAL A 285 17.46 2.93 19.36
N PHE A 286 17.27 1.96 18.47
CA PHE A 286 17.44 2.14 17.02
C PHE A 286 16.16 2.56 16.30
N ASP A 287 15.23 3.20 17.02
CA ASP A 287 14.01 3.76 16.43
C ASP A 287 14.35 4.94 15.51
N ASP A 288 15.31 5.79 15.91
CA ASP A 288 15.65 7.02 15.18
C ASP A 288 17.18 7.27 15.06
N GLY A 289 17.62 8.01 14.04
CA GLY A 289 18.94 8.65 13.96
C GLY A 289 20.17 7.76 13.71
N ILE A 290 20.08 6.43 13.72
CA ILE A 290 21.28 5.56 13.63
C ILE A 290 21.41 4.88 12.27
N ASP A 291 22.63 4.93 11.71
CA ASP A 291 22.97 4.39 10.40
C ASP A 291 23.66 3.02 10.55
N ILE A 292 23.01 1.96 10.08
CA ILE A 292 23.58 0.59 10.09
C ILE A 292 23.40 -0.03 8.69
N PRO A 293 24.19 0.40 7.69
CA PRO A 293 24.00 -0.05 6.30
C PRO A 293 24.10 -1.57 6.14
N ALA A 294 24.81 -2.25 7.03
CA ALA A 294 24.96 -3.70 7.04
C ALA A 294 23.66 -4.49 7.25
N VAL A 295 22.63 -3.91 7.87
CA VAL A 295 21.36 -4.60 8.17
C VAL A 295 20.64 -4.92 6.87
N ASP A 296 20.35 -6.20 6.62
CA ASP A 296 19.60 -6.66 5.45
C ASP A 296 18.19 -7.19 5.81
N CYS A 297 17.89 -7.31 7.11
CA CYS A 297 16.56 -7.63 7.59
C CYS A 297 16.14 -6.85 8.83
N VAL A 298 14.88 -6.43 8.85
CA VAL A 298 14.23 -5.83 10.02
C VAL A 298 13.02 -6.68 10.42
N PHE A 299 12.85 -6.94 11.72
CA PHE A 299 11.63 -7.51 12.27
C PHE A 299 10.89 -6.48 13.12
N ILE A 300 9.62 -6.27 12.81
CA ILE A 300 8.72 -5.32 13.48
C ILE A 300 7.60 -6.11 14.16
N ASN A 301 7.56 -6.06 15.49
CA ASN A 301 6.63 -6.85 16.29
C ASN A 301 5.17 -6.34 16.23
N SER A 302 4.96 -5.07 15.93
CA SER A 302 3.64 -4.49 15.65
C SER A 302 3.77 -3.20 14.86
N VAL A 303 2.75 -2.91 14.05
CA VAL A 303 2.62 -1.64 13.34
C VAL A 303 1.79 -0.73 14.24
N GLY A 304 2.45 -0.03 15.16
CA GLY A 304 1.81 0.98 16.01
C GLY A 304 1.62 2.27 15.22
N ASP A 305 2.57 3.17 15.36
CA ASP A 305 2.63 4.43 14.62
C ASP A 305 3.21 4.24 13.20
N HIS A 306 2.54 4.80 12.19
CA HIS A 306 2.97 4.76 10.79
C HIS A 306 4.36 5.38 10.59
N ASN A 307 4.64 6.52 11.25
CA ASN A 307 5.93 7.18 11.09
C ASN A 307 7.07 6.34 11.68
N LEU A 308 6.88 5.84 12.90
CA LEU A 308 7.82 4.91 13.52
C LEU A 308 8.04 3.65 12.68
N TYR A 309 6.98 3.10 12.09
CA TYR A 309 7.10 1.96 11.19
C TYR A 309 8.00 2.27 9.99
N MET A 310 7.76 3.41 9.32
CA MET A 310 8.57 3.86 8.18
C MET A 310 10.04 4.02 8.58
N GLN A 311 10.30 4.65 9.73
CA GLN A 311 11.67 4.82 10.24
C GLN A 311 12.35 3.47 10.53
N ARG A 312 11.61 2.47 11.01
CA ARG A 312 12.12 1.12 11.31
C ARG A 312 12.36 0.29 10.05
N ALA A 313 11.39 0.22 9.14
CA ALA A 313 11.46 -0.58 7.92
C ALA A 313 12.65 -0.16 7.04
N PHE A 314 12.86 1.15 6.89
CA PHE A 314 13.92 1.70 6.04
C PHE A 314 15.33 1.63 6.63
N ARG A 315 15.53 1.06 7.82
CA ARG A 315 16.88 0.80 8.33
C ARG A 315 17.64 -0.22 7.49
N SER A 316 16.92 -1.09 6.77
CA SER A 316 17.52 -2.16 5.97
C SER A 316 17.81 -1.80 4.51
N VAL A 317 17.21 -0.72 3.97
CA VAL A 317 17.24 -0.43 2.52
C VAL A 317 18.52 0.26 2.03
N ARG A 318 19.40 0.65 2.92
CA ARG A 318 20.66 1.32 2.55
C ARG A 318 21.55 0.36 1.75
N LEU A 319 22.24 0.91 0.76
CA LEU A 319 23.22 0.17 -0.04
C LEU A 319 24.30 -0.42 0.86
N TYR A 320 24.69 -1.65 0.58
CA TYR A 320 25.78 -2.34 1.25
C TYR A 320 26.34 -3.43 0.34
N PRO A 321 27.65 -3.70 0.35
CA PRO A 321 28.26 -4.71 -0.53
C PRO A 321 27.53 -6.06 -0.48
N GLY A 322 27.10 -6.54 -1.65
CA GLY A 322 26.36 -7.80 -1.80
C GLY A 322 24.91 -7.78 -1.31
N LYS A 323 24.36 -6.63 -0.89
CA LYS A 323 22.94 -6.50 -0.58
C LYS A 323 22.16 -6.12 -1.83
N GLU A 324 21.29 -7.02 -2.29
CA GLU A 324 20.42 -6.80 -3.45
C GLU A 324 18.98 -6.47 -3.06
N VAL A 325 18.53 -6.97 -1.89
CA VAL A 325 17.17 -6.77 -1.40
C VAL A 325 17.17 -6.65 0.12
N ALA A 326 16.37 -5.74 0.64
CA ALA A 326 16.08 -5.59 2.06
C ALA A 326 14.82 -6.38 2.45
N THR A 327 14.87 -7.10 3.57
CA THR A 327 13.72 -7.88 4.06
C THR A 327 13.08 -7.20 5.26
N VAL A 328 11.78 -6.95 5.22
CA VAL A 328 11.04 -6.41 6.37
C VAL A 328 9.99 -7.42 6.79
N MET A 329 10.25 -8.09 7.92
CA MET A 329 9.34 -9.04 8.54
C MET A 329 8.38 -8.26 9.45
N VAL A 330 7.07 -8.36 9.18
CA VAL A 330 6.04 -7.61 9.88
C VAL A 330 5.12 -8.58 10.58
N TRP A 331 5.13 -8.59 11.92
CA TRP A 331 4.20 -9.40 12.71
C TRP A 331 2.85 -8.69 12.83
N ASN A 332 2.07 -8.73 11.75
CA ASN A 332 0.76 -8.09 11.71
C ASN A 332 -0.13 -8.74 10.64
N THR A 333 -1.39 -8.35 10.62
CA THR A 333 -2.35 -8.68 9.57
C THR A 333 -2.04 -7.90 8.28
N PRO A 334 -2.48 -8.38 7.10
CA PRO A 334 -2.36 -7.65 5.84
C PRO A 334 -2.95 -6.24 5.88
N GLU A 335 -4.00 -6.04 6.69
CA GLU A 335 -4.69 -4.77 6.82
C GLU A 335 -3.79 -3.67 7.37
N ALA A 336 -2.81 -4.00 8.21
CA ALA A 336 -1.83 -3.03 8.71
C ALA A 336 -0.90 -2.48 7.61
N MET A 337 -0.82 -3.14 6.46
CA MET A 337 -0.02 -2.69 5.32
C MET A 337 -0.79 -1.71 4.41
N ILE A 338 -2.08 -1.47 4.68
CA ILE A 338 -2.93 -0.63 3.82
C ILE A 338 -2.41 0.80 3.78
N ASP A 339 -2.21 1.44 4.93
CA ASP A 339 -1.77 2.84 5.01
C ASP A 339 -0.38 2.99 4.41
N LEU A 340 0.49 2.01 4.63
CA LEU A 340 1.81 1.97 4.03
C LEU A 340 1.76 1.91 2.48
N CYS A 341 0.90 1.06 1.93
CA CYS A 341 0.77 0.92 0.48
C CYS A 341 0.00 2.11 -0.15
N GLN A 342 -0.71 2.93 0.63
CA GLN A 342 -1.29 4.19 0.14
C GLN A 342 -0.21 5.23 -0.18
N ASP A 343 0.86 5.24 0.62
CA ASP A 343 1.95 6.21 0.46
C ASP A 343 2.90 5.80 -0.66
N HIS A 344 2.96 4.51 -0.96
CA HIS A 344 3.88 3.92 -1.94
C HIS A 344 3.15 2.94 -2.86
N PRO A 345 2.46 3.44 -3.91
CA PRO A 345 1.77 2.59 -4.88
C PRO A 345 2.72 1.56 -5.51
N GLY A 346 2.29 0.30 -5.58
CA GLY A 346 3.10 -0.82 -6.09
C GLY A 346 3.72 -1.68 -5.00
N TRP A 347 3.79 -1.19 -3.76
CA TRP A 347 4.31 -1.94 -2.62
C TRP A 347 3.49 -3.18 -2.27
N GLU A 348 2.21 -3.21 -2.63
CA GLU A 348 1.42 -4.42 -2.40
C GLU A 348 1.99 -5.64 -3.15
N GLN A 349 2.79 -5.42 -4.20
CA GLN A 349 3.43 -6.47 -4.99
C GLN A 349 4.68 -7.06 -4.32
N THR A 350 5.25 -6.36 -3.34
CA THR A 350 6.43 -6.81 -2.58
C THR A 350 6.05 -7.53 -1.28
N ILE A 351 4.74 -7.66 -1.01
CA ILE A 351 4.20 -8.36 0.15
C ILE A 351 4.13 -9.86 -0.13
N HIS A 352 4.72 -10.64 0.76
CA HIS A 352 4.70 -12.09 0.78
C HIS A 352 4.17 -12.60 2.12
N PHE A 353 3.60 -13.80 2.08
CA PHE A 353 3.07 -14.48 3.26
C PHE A 353 3.85 -15.75 3.52
N MET A 354 4.20 -16.01 4.77
CA MET A 354 4.91 -17.23 5.16
C MET A 354 4.30 -17.84 6.41
N ALA A 355 4.05 -19.14 6.35
CA ALA A 355 3.73 -19.90 7.55
C ALA A 355 4.89 -19.78 8.55
N PRO A 356 4.63 -19.57 9.85
CA PRO A 356 5.69 -19.48 10.86
C PRO A 356 6.55 -20.73 11.00
N SER A 357 5.98 -21.91 10.72
CA SER A 357 6.71 -23.17 10.85
C SER A 357 7.35 -23.61 9.53
N LEU A 358 8.56 -24.16 9.61
CA LEU A 358 9.19 -24.92 8.52
C LEU A 358 8.48 -26.25 8.25
N LYS A 359 7.62 -26.72 9.18
CA LYS A 359 6.84 -27.95 9.05
C LYS A 359 5.54 -27.66 8.29
N ASN A 360 5.18 -28.52 7.34
CA ASN A 360 3.91 -28.45 6.58
C ASN A 360 3.71 -27.17 5.72
N VAL A 361 4.73 -26.81 4.92
CA VAL A 361 4.68 -25.64 4.03
C VAL A 361 3.72 -25.86 2.85
N ASP A 362 2.59 -25.15 2.82
CA ASP A 362 1.70 -25.05 1.65
C ASP A 362 1.93 -23.74 0.88
N ARG A 363 2.83 -23.79 -0.11
CA ARG A 363 3.16 -22.64 -0.97
C ARG A 363 1.98 -22.17 -1.81
N SER A 364 1.03 -23.06 -2.12
CA SER A 364 -0.15 -22.71 -2.90
C SER A 364 -1.12 -21.87 -2.07
N ALA A 365 -1.33 -22.26 -0.81
CA ALA A 365 -2.13 -21.49 0.14
C ALA A 365 -1.51 -20.11 0.45
N GLU A 366 -0.20 -20.03 0.66
CA GLU A 366 0.52 -18.77 0.86
C GLU A 366 0.35 -17.82 -0.34
N LYS A 367 0.48 -18.36 -1.57
CA LYS A 367 0.28 -17.58 -2.80
C LYS A 367 -1.17 -17.11 -2.96
N ALA A 368 -2.15 -17.95 -2.60
CA ALA A 368 -3.55 -17.58 -2.63
C ALA A 368 -3.87 -16.48 -1.60
N ALA A 369 -3.29 -16.57 -0.39
CA ALA A 369 -3.38 -15.54 0.64
C ALA A 369 -2.78 -14.21 0.18
N MET A 370 -1.61 -14.25 -0.46
CA MET A 370 -0.98 -13.09 -1.08
C MET A 370 -1.90 -12.39 -2.09
N GLN A 371 -2.48 -13.15 -3.02
CA GLN A 371 -3.40 -12.60 -4.02
C GLN A 371 -4.67 -12.01 -3.38
N LYS A 372 -5.19 -12.64 -2.31
CA LYS A 372 -6.33 -12.14 -1.54
C LYS A 372 -5.99 -10.82 -0.83
N ALA A 373 -4.85 -10.76 -0.14
CA ALA A 373 -4.37 -9.57 0.55
C ALA A 373 -4.17 -8.39 -0.42
N ILE A 374 -3.47 -8.61 -1.54
CA ILE A 374 -3.29 -7.61 -2.60
C ILE A 374 -4.65 -7.07 -3.09
N SER A 375 -5.63 -7.96 -3.28
CA SER A 375 -6.99 -7.57 -3.67
C SER A 375 -7.72 -6.74 -2.60
N VAL A 376 -7.52 -7.03 -1.32
CA VAL A 376 -8.08 -6.24 -0.20
C VAL A 376 -7.41 -4.87 -0.14
N ILE A 377 -6.08 -4.84 -0.11
CA ILE A 377 -5.27 -3.62 -0.05
C ILE A 377 -5.62 -2.69 -1.22
N ARG A 378 -5.61 -3.20 -2.47
CA ARG A 378 -5.99 -2.40 -3.66
C ARG A 378 -7.40 -1.85 -3.58
N ARG A 379 -8.37 -2.65 -3.09
CA ARG A 379 -9.76 -2.16 -2.90
C ARG A 379 -9.85 -1.05 -1.86
N ARG A 380 -8.98 -1.06 -0.85
CA ARG A 380 -8.96 -0.05 0.22
C ARG A 380 -8.19 1.22 -0.17
N ILE A 381 -7.04 1.09 -0.86
CA ILE A 381 -6.24 2.21 -1.37
C ILE A 381 -7.04 3.12 -2.31
N VAL A 382 -7.94 2.54 -3.13
CA VAL A 382 -8.80 3.29 -4.07
C VAL A 382 -9.73 4.30 -3.36
N GLY A 383 -9.81 4.29 -2.03
CA GLY A 383 -10.59 5.25 -1.23
C GLY A 383 -9.80 6.25 -0.38
N TYR A 384 -8.47 6.21 -0.29
CA TYR A 384 -7.75 6.79 0.85
C TYR A 384 -6.44 7.51 0.53
N SER A 385 -6.53 8.58 -0.25
CA SER A 385 -5.68 9.74 0.03
C SER A 385 -6.57 10.95 -0.14
N GLU A 386 -6.59 11.88 0.81
CA GLU A 386 -7.45 13.08 0.76
C GLU A 386 -7.35 13.74 -0.61
N TRP A 387 -6.12 13.95 -1.10
CA TRP A 387 -5.86 14.50 -2.43
C TRP A 387 -6.47 13.67 -3.57
N ARG A 388 -6.39 12.33 -3.53
CA ARG A 388 -6.94 11.46 -4.60
C ARG A 388 -8.45 11.32 -4.50
N TRP A 389 -9.01 11.32 -3.30
CA TRP A 389 -10.46 11.30 -3.11
C TRP A 389 -11.05 12.62 -3.57
N GLU A 390 -10.47 13.76 -3.17
CA GLU A 390 -10.85 15.10 -3.61
C GLU A 390 -10.67 15.28 -5.12
N LYS A 391 -9.52 14.86 -5.68
CA LYS A 391 -9.28 14.88 -7.13
C LYS A 391 -10.31 14.02 -7.85
N MET A 392 -10.54 12.78 -7.43
CA MET A 392 -11.56 11.91 -8.05
C MET A 392 -13.00 12.44 -7.84
N PHE A 393 -13.28 13.12 -6.73
CA PHE A 393 -14.56 13.77 -6.48
C PHE A 393 -14.76 15.00 -7.37
N ALA A 394 -13.73 15.81 -7.58
CA ALA A 394 -13.74 16.91 -8.55
C ALA A 394 -13.94 16.40 -9.97
N MET A 395 -13.22 15.35 -10.37
CA MET A 395 -13.40 14.66 -11.65
C MET A 395 -14.82 14.09 -11.79
N TRP A 396 -15.36 13.51 -10.72
CA TRP A 396 -16.74 13.01 -10.71
C TRP A 396 -17.78 14.14 -10.85
N LYS A 397 -17.56 15.31 -10.24
CA LYS A 397 -18.42 16.49 -10.43
C LYS A 397 -18.38 16.97 -11.88
N LEU A 398 -17.20 17.09 -12.46
CA LEU A 398 -17.01 17.50 -13.86
C LEU A 398 -17.64 16.50 -14.83
N ALA A 399 -17.49 15.20 -14.58
CA ALA A 399 -18.16 14.15 -15.35
C ALA A 399 -19.70 14.22 -15.22
N ARG A 400 -20.23 14.66 -14.08
CA ARG A 400 -21.68 14.84 -13.87
C ARG A 400 -22.24 16.03 -14.64
N GLU A 401 -21.45 17.07 -14.86
CA GLU A 401 -21.84 18.20 -15.71
C GLU A 401 -21.94 17.78 -17.18
N GLN A 402 -21.15 16.79 -17.59
CA GLN A 402 -21.15 16.23 -18.94
C GLN A 402 -22.26 15.19 -19.18
N GLY A 403 -22.89 14.66 -18.12
CA GLY A 403 -24.01 13.72 -18.22
C GLY A 403 -24.06 12.68 -17.10
N ASP A 404 -24.87 11.64 -17.33
CA ASP A 404 -25.04 10.56 -16.35
C ASP A 404 -23.81 9.65 -16.26
N ILE A 405 -23.37 9.39 -15.04
CA ILE A 405 -22.20 8.55 -14.77
C ILE A 405 -22.62 7.09 -14.62
N ILE A 406 -22.35 6.30 -15.66
CA ILE A 406 -22.41 4.83 -15.64
C ILE A 406 -21.09 4.22 -15.18
N ARG A 407 -21.07 2.91 -14.85
CA ARG A 407 -19.88 2.22 -14.29
C ARG A 407 -18.63 2.33 -15.17
N THR A 408 -18.78 2.37 -16.48
CA THR A 408 -17.68 2.43 -17.46
C THR A 408 -17.24 3.85 -17.79
N THR A 409 -17.89 4.88 -17.24
CA THR A 409 -17.56 6.28 -17.51
C THR A 409 -16.13 6.58 -17.11
N ARG A 410 -15.39 7.17 -18.05
CA ARG A 410 -14.07 7.74 -17.87
C ARG A 410 -14.08 9.17 -18.40
N ILE A 411 -13.27 10.04 -17.80
CA ILE A 411 -13.04 11.39 -18.31
C ILE A 411 -11.54 11.64 -18.44
N THR A 412 -11.15 12.51 -19.37
CA THR A 412 -9.75 12.92 -19.54
C THR A 412 -9.61 14.39 -19.16
N VAL A 413 -8.67 14.70 -18.28
CA VAL A 413 -8.34 16.07 -17.85
C VAL A 413 -6.83 16.18 -17.84
N ASP A 414 -6.28 17.22 -18.49
CA ASP A 414 -4.84 17.48 -18.62
C ASP A 414 -4.01 16.29 -19.15
N GLY A 415 -4.60 15.50 -20.05
CA GLY A 415 -3.96 14.32 -20.65
C GLY A 415 -4.01 13.05 -19.80
N GLU A 416 -4.57 13.10 -18.59
CA GLU A 416 -4.76 11.94 -17.71
C GLU A 416 -6.20 11.41 -17.77
N GLU A 417 -6.37 10.08 -17.81
CA GLU A 417 -7.68 9.42 -17.84
C GLU A 417 -8.14 8.95 -16.45
N TYR A 418 -9.37 9.31 -16.06
CA TYR A 418 -9.95 9.04 -14.75
C TYR A 418 -11.20 8.16 -14.83
N ALA A 419 -11.19 7.01 -14.17
CA ALA A 419 -12.31 6.05 -14.16
C ALA A 419 -13.41 6.41 -13.12
N VAL A 420 -14.06 7.55 -13.33
CA VAL A 420 -15.10 8.10 -12.43
C VAL A 420 -16.30 7.19 -12.21
N GLY A 421 -16.67 6.35 -13.19
CA GLY A 421 -17.77 5.38 -13.07
C GLY A 421 -17.50 4.24 -12.08
N ILE A 422 -16.25 3.78 -12.05
CA ILE A 422 -15.77 2.77 -11.10
C ILE A 422 -15.68 3.39 -9.71
N TRP A 423 -15.12 4.59 -9.62
CA TRP A 423 -15.01 5.34 -8.37
C TRP A 423 -16.38 5.57 -7.71
N GLN A 424 -17.38 6.04 -8.46
CA GLN A 424 -18.76 6.19 -8.00
C GLN A 424 -19.34 4.88 -7.43
N SER A 425 -19.10 3.76 -8.12
CA SER A 425 -19.57 2.44 -7.68
C SER A 425 -18.92 2.00 -6.36
N ASN A 426 -17.64 2.33 -6.19
CA ASN A 426 -16.90 2.05 -4.97
C ASN A 426 -17.39 2.89 -3.80
N GLN A 427 -17.65 4.20 -3.99
CA GLN A 427 -18.21 5.06 -2.94
C GLN A 427 -19.54 4.50 -2.39
N ARG A 428 -20.43 3.99 -3.25
CA ARG A 428 -21.68 3.33 -2.82
C ARG A 428 -21.42 2.09 -1.95
N THR A 429 -20.42 1.29 -2.31
CA THR A 429 -20.05 0.09 -1.55
C THR A 429 -19.45 0.45 -0.20
N LEU A 430 -18.63 1.50 -0.14
CA LEU A 430 -18.02 2.00 1.08
C LEU A 430 -19.07 2.55 2.04
N ILE A 431 -20.02 3.36 1.54
CA ILE A 431 -21.14 3.88 2.34
C ILE A 431 -21.99 2.71 2.89
N LYS A 432 -22.31 1.72 2.06
CA LYS A 432 -23.10 0.55 2.47
C LYS A 432 -22.45 -0.24 3.62
N ASN A 433 -21.12 -0.31 3.64
CA ASN A 433 -20.37 -1.06 4.63
C ASN A 433 -19.92 -0.19 5.82
N SER A 434 -20.40 1.05 5.94
CA SER A 434 -19.95 2.01 6.98
C SER A 434 -18.43 2.21 6.98
N MET A 435 -17.85 2.21 5.78
CA MET A 435 -16.41 2.20 5.53
C MET A 435 -15.88 3.53 4.95
N LEU A 436 -16.72 4.56 4.91
CA LEU A 436 -16.42 5.92 4.47
C LEU A 436 -16.65 6.86 5.67
N SER A 437 -15.79 7.86 5.89
CA SER A 437 -15.96 8.81 7.00
C SER A 437 -17.26 9.60 6.87
N ASP A 438 -17.84 9.98 8.01
CA ASP A 438 -19.10 10.74 8.06
C ASP A 438 -19.01 12.07 7.31
N GLU A 439 -17.86 12.73 7.36
CA GLU A 439 -17.56 13.95 6.61
C GLU A 439 -17.68 13.74 5.08
N ARG A 440 -17.04 12.69 4.52
CA ARG A 440 -17.12 12.39 3.09
C ARG A 440 -18.53 11.96 2.68
N VAL A 441 -19.24 11.27 3.57
CA VAL A 441 -20.65 10.95 3.35
C VAL A 441 -21.48 12.23 3.26
N ALA A 442 -21.23 13.22 4.11
CA ALA A 442 -21.88 14.52 4.06
C ALA A 442 -21.53 15.28 2.77
N THR A 443 -20.25 15.37 2.40
CA THR A 443 -19.81 16.02 1.16
C THR A 443 -20.43 15.40 -0.10
N LEU A 444 -20.52 14.06 -0.15
CA LEU A 444 -21.19 13.37 -1.25
C LEU A 444 -22.69 13.69 -1.28
N LYS A 445 -23.36 13.68 -0.13
CA LYS A 445 -24.78 14.03 -0.03
C LYS A 445 -25.06 15.46 -0.49
N GLU A 446 -24.25 16.42 -0.07
CA GLU A 446 -24.35 17.83 -0.48
C GLU A 446 -24.18 18.01 -2.00
N ALA A 447 -23.26 17.25 -2.61
CA ALA A 447 -23.08 17.24 -4.07
C ALA A 447 -24.15 16.42 -4.83
N GLY A 448 -25.23 16.01 -4.17
CA GLY A 448 -26.34 15.27 -4.77
C GLY A 448 -25.98 13.83 -5.16
N PHE A 449 -24.97 13.22 -4.52
CA PHE A 449 -24.58 11.84 -4.75
C PHE A 449 -25.69 10.87 -4.33
N LYS A 450 -26.24 10.14 -5.30
CA LYS A 450 -27.25 9.10 -5.05
C LYS A 450 -26.57 7.84 -4.50
N THR A 451 -26.71 7.60 -3.19
CA THR A 451 -26.21 6.42 -2.47
C THR A 451 -26.82 5.12 -2.97
N VAL A 452 -28.07 5.18 -3.45
CA VAL A 452 -28.79 4.08 -4.08
C VAL A 452 -29.02 4.43 -5.55
N CYS A 453 -28.40 3.68 -6.46
CA CYS A 453 -28.49 4.01 -7.88
C CYS A 453 -29.81 3.58 -8.53
N ARG A 454 -30.52 2.62 -7.93
CA ARG A 454 -31.90 2.24 -8.27
C ARG A 454 -32.54 1.69 -7.01
N PRO A 455 -33.74 2.14 -6.60
CA PRO A 455 -34.50 1.39 -5.60
C PRO A 455 -34.56 -0.07 -6.10
N ARG A 456 -34.34 -1.02 -5.19
CA ARG A 456 -34.53 -2.43 -5.52
C ARG A 456 -35.99 -2.55 -5.92
N GLN A 457 -36.24 -2.71 -7.23
CA GLN A 457 -37.61 -2.86 -7.72
C GLN A 457 -38.28 -3.97 -6.89
N PRO A 458 -39.51 -3.76 -6.38
CA PRO A 458 -40.19 -4.77 -5.60
C PRO A 458 -40.18 -6.11 -6.33
N TRP A 459 -40.16 -7.21 -5.57
CA TRP A 459 -40.05 -8.55 -6.14
C TRP A 459 -41.15 -8.79 -7.20
N ASP A 460 -42.37 -8.31 -6.93
CA ASP A 460 -43.52 -8.44 -7.82
C ASP A 460 -43.37 -7.65 -9.12
N VAL A 461 -42.70 -6.50 -9.10
CA VAL A 461 -42.42 -5.69 -10.31
C VAL A 461 -41.44 -6.41 -11.22
N ASN A 462 -40.35 -6.96 -10.65
CA ASN A 462 -39.40 -7.76 -11.43
C ASN A 462 -40.02 -9.08 -11.92
N PHE A 463 -40.87 -9.70 -11.11
CA PHE A 463 -41.61 -10.90 -11.50
C PHE A 463 -42.54 -10.61 -12.68
N ASN A 464 -43.25 -9.48 -12.67
CA ASN A 464 -44.12 -9.09 -13.77
C ASN A 464 -43.34 -8.77 -15.05
N ALA A 465 -42.24 -8.03 -14.95
CA ALA A 465 -41.36 -7.75 -16.09
C ALA A 465 -40.77 -9.04 -16.68
N TRP A 466 -40.34 -9.98 -15.83
CA TRP A 466 -39.84 -11.29 -16.26
C TRP A 466 -40.95 -12.14 -16.91
N ARG A 467 -42.16 -12.14 -16.33
CA ARG A 467 -43.33 -12.85 -16.88
C ARG A 467 -43.69 -12.34 -18.27
N LEU A 468 -43.76 -11.02 -18.44
CA LEU A 468 -44.05 -10.38 -19.73
C LEU A 468 -42.96 -10.66 -20.77
N ALA A 469 -41.69 -10.56 -20.37
CA ALA A 469 -40.56 -10.92 -21.22
C ALA A 469 -40.65 -12.38 -21.72
N CYS A 470 -41.09 -13.31 -20.87
CA CYS A 470 -41.31 -14.70 -21.25
C CYS A 470 -42.47 -14.88 -22.23
N THR A 471 -43.58 -14.14 -22.06
CA THR A 471 -44.72 -14.19 -22.98
C THR A 471 -44.40 -13.60 -24.35
N GLU A 472 -43.48 -12.64 -24.41
CA GLU A 472 -43.06 -11.96 -25.65
C GLU A 472 -41.85 -12.62 -26.34
N GLY A 473 -41.38 -13.77 -25.83
CA GLY A 473 -40.28 -14.53 -26.45
C GLY A 473 -38.88 -13.95 -26.24
N ALA A 474 -38.71 -12.98 -25.33
CA ALA A 474 -37.40 -12.44 -24.94
C ALA A 474 -36.73 -13.37 -23.92
N VAL A 475 -35.80 -14.22 -24.37
CA VAL A 475 -35.22 -15.31 -23.57
C VAL A 475 -33.68 -15.31 -23.64
N GLY A 476 -33.00 -15.17 -22.48
CA GLY A 476 -31.53 -15.28 -22.33
C GLY A 476 -31.01 -14.82 -20.95
N GLN A 477 -29.85 -15.36 -20.51
CA GLN A 477 -29.25 -15.00 -19.19
C GLN A 477 -28.81 -13.53 -19.12
N ARG A 478 -28.63 -12.90 -20.28
CA ARG A 478 -28.30 -11.47 -20.44
C ARG A 478 -29.49 -10.63 -20.93
N THR A 479 -30.69 -11.20 -21.00
CA THR A 479 -31.87 -10.48 -21.51
C THR A 479 -32.24 -9.32 -20.60
N THR A 480 -32.37 -8.16 -21.22
CA THR A 480 -33.06 -7.00 -20.66
C THR A 480 -34.45 -6.89 -21.30
N TYR A 481 -35.39 -6.28 -20.58
CA TYR A 481 -36.77 -6.11 -21.02
C TYR A 481 -37.27 -4.73 -20.62
N THR A 482 -37.89 -4.00 -21.53
CA THR A 482 -38.38 -2.64 -21.27
C THR A 482 -39.87 -2.67 -20.97
N MET A 483 -40.25 -2.19 -19.79
CA MET A 483 -41.65 -2.12 -19.36
C MET A 483 -41.91 -0.72 -18.79
N GLY A 484 -42.88 0.01 -19.36
CA GLY A 484 -43.24 1.36 -18.88
C GLY A 484 -42.12 2.39 -18.98
N GLY A 485 -41.22 2.26 -19.97
CA GLY A 485 -40.05 3.14 -20.13
C GLY A 485 -38.84 2.77 -19.26
N GLU A 486 -38.96 1.77 -18.40
CA GLU A 486 -37.85 1.27 -17.57
C GLU A 486 -37.27 -0.04 -18.13
N GLU A 487 -35.93 -0.17 -18.10
CA GLU A 487 -35.22 -1.38 -18.53
C GLU A 487 -34.91 -2.31 -17.33
N PHE A 488 -35.38 -3.56 -17.43
CA PHE A 488 -35.25 -4.61 -16.43
C PHE A 488 -34.29 -5.71 -16.88
N ALA A 489 -33.28 -6.03 -16.08
CA ALA A 489 -32.34 -7.13 -16.33
C ALA A 489 -32.94 -8.51 -15.95
N VAL A 490 -34.04 -8.88 -16.60
CA VAL A 490 -34.87 -10.06 -16.29
C VAL A 490 -34.09 -11.38 -16.31
N GLY A 491 -33.08 -11.52 -17.19
CA GLY A 491 -32.24 -12.73 -17.29
C GLY A 491 -31.33 -12.96 -16.07
N LEU A 492 -30.76 -11.88 -15.51
CA LEU A 492 -29.94 -11.95 -14.31
C LEU A 492 -30.80 -12.11 -13.05
N TRP A 493 -31.96 -11.45 -13.03
CA TRP A 493 -32.89 -11.53 -11.91
C TRP A 493 -33.40 -12.96 -11.68
N ILE A 494 -33.87 -13.65 -12.72
CA ILE A 494 -34.38 -15.03 -12.60
C ILE A 494 -33.28 -16.03 -12.19
N LYS A 495 -32.03 -15.82 -12.63
CA LYS A 495 -30.87 -16.63 -12.18
C LYS A 495 -30.70 -16.57 -10.67
N HIS A 496 -30.83 -15.37 -10.09
CA HIS A 496 -30.67 -15.18 -8.66
C HIS A 496 -31.86 -15.78 -7.88
N GLN A 497 -33.08 -15.70 -8.43
CA GLN A 497 -34.25 -16.35 -7.81
C GLN A 497 -34.12 -17.87 -7.78
N ARG A 498 -33.66 -18.50 -8.86
CA ARG A 498 -33.43 -19.95 -8.93
C ARG A 498 -32.37 -20.41 -7.92
N LYS A 499 -31.29 -19.64 -7.74
CA LYS A 499 -30.27 -19.94 -6.74
C LYS A 499 -30.82 -19.82 -5.32
N ALA A 500 -31.68 -18.82 -5.06
CA ALA A 500 -32.32 -18.64 -3.76
C ALA A 500 -33.32 -19.77 -3.43
N ASP A 501 -34.08 -20.23 -4.43
CA ASP A 501 -35.02 -21.36 -4.32
C ASP A 501 -34.27 -22.68 -4.06
N ALA A 502 -33.20 -22.95 -4.82
CA ALA A 502 -32.34 -24.13 -4.60
C ALA A 502 -31.63 -24.12 -3.24
N ALA A 503 -31.38 -22.94 -2.67
CA ALA A 503 -30.80 -22.78 -1.34
C ALA A 503 -31.86 -22.76 -0.22
N GLY A 504 -33.16 -22.89 -0.51
CA GLY A 504 -34.23 -22.87 0.48
C GLY A 504 -34.49 -21.50 1.12
N THR A 505 -33.94 -20.43 0.55
CA THR A 505 -33.99 -19.07 1.11
C THR A 505 -35.11 -18.20 0.51
N LEU A 506 -35.86 -18.74 -0.46
CA LEU A 506 -37.00 -18.07 -1.09
C LEU A 506 -38.30 -18.46 -0.38
N SER A 507 -39.22 -17.50 -0.16
CA SER A 507 -40.49 -17.81 0.50
C SER A 507 -41.35 -18.77 -0.33
N ALA A 508 -42.17 -19.59 0.35
CA ALA A 508 -43.05 -20.56 -0.29
C ALA A 508 -43.97 -19.92 -1.35
N GLN A 509 -44.51 -18.73 -1.05
CA GLN A 509 -45.33 -17.95 -1.98
C GLN A 509 -44.57 -17.57 -3.25
N ARG A 510 -43.34 -17.08 -3.13
CA ARG A 510 -42.50 -16.68 -4.28
C ARG A 510 -42.05 -17.89 -5.10
N SER A 511 -41.72 -19.00 -4.44
CA SER A 511 -41.40 -20.26 -5.12
C SER A 511 -42.60 -20.78 -5.93
N ALA A 512 -43.81 -20.73 -5.36
CA ALA A 512 -45.04 -21.09 -6.06
C ALA A 512 -45.30 -20.16 -7.27
N MET A 513 -45.14 -18.85 -7.12
CA MET A 513 -45.30 -17.88 -8.23
C MET A 513 -44.30 -18.10 -9.37
N LEU A 514 -43.06 -18.50 -9.10
CA LEU A 514 -42.09 -18.82 -10.16
C LEU A 514 -42.47 -20.06 -10.99
N LYS A 515 -43.31 -20.95 -10.43
CA LYS A 515 -43.80 -22.17 -11.08
C LYS A 515 -45.05 -21.94 -11.93
N THR A 516 -45.74 -20.80 -11.78
CA THR A 516 -46.96 -20.49 -12.56
C THR A 516 -46.69 -19.92 -13.94
N VAL A 517 -45.49 -19.37 -14.17
CA VAL A 517 -45.07 -18.93 -15.51
C VAL A 517 -44.59 -20.17 -16.26
N PRO A 518 -45.20 -20.56 -17.39
CA PRO A 518 -44.80 -21.73 -18.17
C PRO A 518 -43.33 -21.60 -18.53
N GLN A 519 -42.49 -22.34 -17.82
CA GLN A 519 -41.08 -22.39 -18.11
C GLN A 519 -40.92 -23.35 -19.29
N SER A 520 -41.28 -22.91 -20.50
CA SER A 520 -40.50 -23.34 -21.67
C SER A 520 -39.10 -22.82 -21.40
N SER A 521 -38.33 -23.58 -20.62
CA SER A 521 -37.20 -23.01 -19.94
C SER A 521 -36.19 -22.61 -21.02
N MET A 522 -35.58 -21.43 -20.85
CA MET A 522 -34.39 -21.00 -21.61
C MET A 522 -33.38 -22.13 -21.77
N LEU A 523 -33.29 -23.02 -20.77
CA LEU A 523 -32.44 -24.19 -20.77
C LEU A 523 -32.93 -25.31 -21.68
N ASP A 524 -34.22 -25.43 -22.01
CA ASP A 524 -34.77 -26.45 -22.90
C ASP A 524 -34.81 -26.00 -24.35
N ALA A 525 -35.10 -24.73 -24.63
CA ALA A 525 -35.06 -24.19 -25.99
C ALA A 525 -33.62 -24.14 -26.54
N GLU A 526 -32.67 -23.57 -25.78
CA GLU A 526 -31.25 -23.55 -26.16
C GLU A 526 -30.66 -24.96 -26.20
N TRP A 527 -31.10 -25.85 -25.30
CA TRP A 527 -30.71 -27.26 -25.29
C TRP A 527 -31.23 -28.00 -26.52
N ASN A 528 -32.50 -27.83 -26.87
CA ASN A 528 -33.10 -28.47 -28.03
C ASN A 528 -32.49 -27.92 -29.33
N ALA A 529 -32.19 -26.62 -29.42
CA ALA A 529 -31.47 -26.04 -30.55
C ALA A 529 -30.04 -26.59 -30.67
N SER A 530 -29.30 -26.63 -29.55
CA SER A 530 -27.94 -27.18 -29.53
C SER A 530 -27.91 -28.69 -29.81
N PHE A 531 -28.89 -29.44 -29.33
CA PHE A 531 -29.09 -30.86 -29.59
C PHE A 531 -29.43 -31.11 -31.07
N LYS A 532 -30.30 -30.29 -31.67
CA LYS A 532 -30.62 -30.34 -33.11
C LYS A 532 -29.38 -30.05 -33.96
N ALA A 533 -28.64 -28.98 -33.64
CA ALA A 533 -27.39 -28.65 -34.31
C ALA A 533 -26.34 -29.77 -34.17
N TRP A 534 -26.27 -30.42 -33.00
CA TRP A 534 -25.38 -31.57 -32.77
C TRP A 534 -25.78 -32.79 -33.61
N CYS A 535 -27.08 -33.13 -33.70
CA CYS A 535 -27.56 -34.20 -34.58
C CYS A 535 -27.20 -33.92 -36.05
N MET A 536 -27.41 -32.69 -36.53
CA MET A 536 -27.04 -32.30 -37.89
C MET A 536 -25.53 -32.41 -38.16
N ALA A 537 -24.70 -32.05 -37.18
CA ALA A 537 -23.25 -32.18 -37.29
C ALA A 537 -22.79 -33.65 -37.30
N ARG A 538 -23.45 -34.50 -36.50
CA ARG A 538 -23.19 -35.94 -36.44
C ARG A 538 -23.50 -36.61 -37.78
N ASP A 539 -24.65 -36.30 -38.37
CA ASP A 539 -25.10 -36.91 -39.63
C ASP A 539 -24.23 -36.52 -40.83
N ARG A 540 -23.47 -35.41 -40.72
CA ARG A 540 -22.51 -34.94 -41.75
C ARG A 540 -21.11 -35.57 -41.64
N GLY A 541 -20.86 -36.46 -40.67
CA GLY A 541 -19.67 -37.33 -40.68
C GLY A 541 -18.33 -36.71 -40.26
N GLY A 542 -18.32 -35.66 -39.42
CA GLY A 542 -17.06 -35.07 -38.93
C GLY A 542 -17.21 -34.29 -37.62
N MET A 543 -16.86 -34.92 -36.49
CA MET A 543 -17.06 -34.32 -35.17
C MET A 543 -15.73 -34.10 -34.42
N SER A 544 -15.22 -32.87 -34.48
CA SER A 544 -14.04 -32.38 -33.77
C SER A 544 -14.41 -31.36 -32.68
N LYS A 545 -13.43 -30.89 -31.91
CA LYS A 545 -13.62 -29.80 -30.93
C LYS A 545 -14.04 -28.48 -31.58
N ARG A 546 -13.68 -28.28 -32.85
CA ARG A 546 -13.92 -27.05 -33.61
C ARG A 546 -15.14 -27.14 -34.52
N THR A 547 -15.85 -28.27 -34.52
CA THR A 547 -17.06 -28.41 -35.35
C THR A 547 -18.10 -27.39 -34.90
N SER A 548 -18.58 -26.60 -35.85
CA SER A 548 -19.68 -25.67 -35.69
C SER A 548 -20.71 -25.88 -36.81
N VAL A 549 -21.95 -25.55 -36.52
CA VAL A 549 -23.06 -25.61 -37.48
C VAL A 549 -23.76 -24.26 -37.44
N GLU A 550 -24.06 -23.70 -38.61
CA GLU A 550 -24.89 -22.52 -38.71
C GLU A 550 -26.37 -22.92 -38.69
N MET A 551 -27.15 -22.31 -37.79
CA MET A 551 -28.60 -22.52 -37.67
C MET A 551 -29.27 -21.17 -37.42
N GLU A 552 -30.26 -20.82 -38.25
CA GLU A 552 -31.06 -19.59 -38.09
C GLU A 552 -30.20 -18.30 -37.97
N GLY A 553 -29.13 -18.20 -38.79
CA GLY A 553 -28.21 -17.05 -38.80
C GLY A 553 -27.24 -16.97 -37.62
N LYS A 554 -27.14 -18.03 -36.79
CA LYS A 554 -26.22 -18.12 -35.66
C LYS A 554 -25.27 -19.30 -35.81
N GLN A 555 -24.00 -19.07 -35.51
CA GLN A 555 -22.99 -20.13 -35.47
C GLN A 555 -23.06 -20.87 -34.12
N CYS A 556 -23.34 -22.18 -34.17
CA CYS A 556 -23.42 -23.04 -32.99
C CYS A 556 -22.15 -23.89 -32.85
N GLU A 557 -21.36 -23.68 -31.80
CA GLU A 557 -20.12 -24.43 -31.53
C GLU A 557 -20.39 -25.83 -30.93
N VAL A 558 -20.97 -26.72 -31.73
CA VAL A 558 -21.38 -28.07 -31.31
C VAL A 558 -20.23 -28.93 -30.77
N GLY A 559 -19.00 -28.70 -31.25
CA GLY A 559 -17.78 -29.39 -30.79
C GLY A 559 -17.37 -29.04 -29.36
N ALA A 560 -17.54 -27.77 -28.96
CA ALA A 560 -17.34 -27.33 -27.59
C ALA A 560 -18.49 -27.76 -26.67
N TRP A 561 -19.71 -27.73 -27.19
CA TRP A 561 -20.92 -28.16 -26.48
C TRP A 561 -20.84 -29.64 -26.04
N GLN A 562 -20.51 -30.57 -26.95
CA GLN A 562 -20.36 -31.99 -26.59
C GLN A 562 -19.25 -32.24 -25.54
N ALA A 563 -18.16 -31.47 -25.59
CA ALA A 563 -17.04 -31.63 -24.67
C ALA A 563 -17.42 -31.20 -23.24
N ASN A 564 -18.24 -30.15 -23.14
CA ASN A 564 -18.81 -29.72 -21.87
C ASN A 564 -19.84 -30.73 -21.32
N LEU A 565 -20.56 -31.45 -22.18
CA LEU A 565 -21.47 -32.51 -21.74
C LEU A 565 -20.75 -33.67 -21.08
N ARG A 566 -19.66 -34.16 -21.69
CA ARG A 566 -18.87 -35.25 -21.10
C ARG A 566 -18.32 -34.88 -19.72
N LYS A 567 -17.87 -33.64 -19.53
CA LYS A 567 -17.37 -33.13 -18.24
C LYS A 567 -18.44 -33.00 -17.15
N ARG A 568 -19.71 -32.90 -17.53
CA ARG A 568 -20.81 -32.60 -16.63
C ARG A 568 -21.88 -33.71 -16.62
N LYS A 569 -21.53 -34.93 -17.04
CA LYS A 569 -22.44 -36.08 -17.13
C LYS A 569 -23.25 -36.26 -15.84
N ASP A 570 -22.56 -36.25 -14.70
CA ASP A 570 -23.16 -36.46 -13.37
C ASP A 570 -23.99 -35.27 -12.87
N LEU A 571 -23.99 -34.16 -13.61
CA LEU A 571 -24.72 -32.93 -13.30
C LEU A 571 -25.90 -32.69 -14.27
N LEU A 572 -26.13 -33.59 -15.24
CA LEU A 572 -27.22 -33.49 -16.21
C LEU A 572 -28.49 -34.18 -15.70
N PRO A 573 -29.69 -33.60 -15.93
CA PRO A 573 -30.95 -34.30 -15.70
C PRO A 573 -31.03 -35.62 -16.48
N ASN A 574 -31.57 -36.66 -15.85
CA ASN A 574 -31.71 -38.00 -16.43
C ASN A 574 -32.44 -37.99 -17.79
N GLU A 575 -33.44 -37.12 -17.96
CA GLU A 575 -34.17 -36.96 -19.23
C GLU A 575 -33.23 -36.59 -20.40
N ARG A 576 -32.27 -35.70 -20.17
CA ARG A 576 -31.31 -35.24 -21.20
C ARG A 576 -30.28 -36.30 -21.50
N VAL A 577 -29.83 -37.04 -20.48
CA VAL A 577 -28.95 -38.20 -20.64
C VAL A 577 -29.64 -39.27 -21.49
N ASN A 578 -30.90 -39.58 -21.20
CA ASN A 578 -31.69 -40.53 -21.97
C ASN A 578 -31.87 -40.09 -23.44
N LYS A 579 -32.20 -38.82 -23.67
CA LYS A 579 -32.36 -38.25 -25.02
C LYS A 579 -31.05 -38.30 -25.83
N LEU A 580 -29.90 -38.06 -25.19
CA LEU A 580 -28.58 -38.18 -25.81
C LEU A 580 -28.21 -39.65 -26.10
N ASN A 581 -28.50 -40.57 -25.17
CA ASN A 581 -28.26 -42.00 -25.36
C ASN A 581 -29.07 -42.57 -26.53
N GLN A 582 -30.35 -42.20 -26.63
CA GLN A 582 -31.23 -42.60 -27.75
C GLN A 582 -30.72 -42.04 -29.08
N ALA A 583 -30.08 -40.87 -29.07
CA ALA A 583 -29.43 -40.29 -30.23
C ALA A 583 -28.00 -40.81 -30.47
N GLY A 584 -27.57 -41.88 -29.79
CA GLY A 584 -26.27 -42.51 -30.02
C GLY A 584 -25.07 -41.68 -29.53
N PHE A 585 -25.26 -40.76 -28.60
CA PHE A 585 -24.17 -39.95 -28.03
C PHE A 585 -23.19 -40.83 -27.25
N ARG A 586 -21.91 -40.84 -27.66
CA ARG A 586 -20.84 -41.54 -26.92
C ARG A 586 -20.25 -40.67 -25.83
N TRP A 587 -20.37 -41.14 -24.59
CA TRP A 587 -19.84 -40.46 -23.39
C TRP A 587 -18.33 -40.63 -23.23
N GLU A 588 -17.75 -41.73 -23.76
CA GLU A 588 -16.33 -42.05 -23.69
C GLU A 588 -15.69 -42.00 -25.09
N GLY A 589 -14.57 -41.28 -25.22
CA GLY A 589 -13.81 -41.15 -26.47
C GLY A 589 -13.16 -39.78 -26.66
N LYS A 590 -11.86 -39.77 -27.02
CA LYS A 590 -11.23 -38.63 -27.71
C LYS A 590 -11.72 -38.63 -29.16
N TYR A 591 -11.81 -37.43 -29.76
CA TYR A 591 -12.30 -37.17 -31.11
C TYR A 591 -11.97 -38.31 -32.08
N GLY A 592 -12.99 -38.83 -32.77
CA GLY A 592 -12.86 -39.96 -33.67
C GLY A 592 -11.73 -39.75 -34.68
N GLY A 593 -10.68 -40.55 -34.55
CA GLY A 593 -9.92 -41.02 -35.70
C GLY A 593 -10.76 -42.11 -36.36
N HIS A 594 -10.74 -42.15 -37.68
CA HIS A 594 -11.34 -43.18 -38.50
C HIS A 594 -11.00 -44.58 -37.98
N GLU A 595 -12.04 -45.39 -37.75
CA GLU A 595 -12.30 -46.67 -38.40
C GLU A 595 -13.78 -47.05 -38.23
#